data_AF-A0A7J2HTR9-F1
#
_entry.id   AF-A0A7J2HTR9-F1
#
_cell.length_a   1.000
_cell.length_b   1.000
_cell.length_c   1.000
_cell.angle_alpha   90.00
_cell.angle_beta   90.00
_cell.angle_gamma   90.00
#
_symmetry.space_group_name_H-M   'P 1'
#
loop_
_entity.id
_entity.type
_entity.pdbx_description
1 polymer ?
#
loop_
_entity_poly.entity_id
_entity_poly.type
_entity_poly.pdbx_seq_one_letter_code
_entity_poly.pdbx_strand_id
1 'polypeptide(L)' 'MPEGVKTRILKVDSLRPDLDKLREAAEVIGRGGLVAFPTETVYGLGADAGNREAVMRIFRSKNRPADNPL' A
#
# COMPACT_ATOMS: atom_id res chain seq x y z
N MET A 1 -6.50 -21.72 -4.60
CA MET A 1 -6.60 -20.50 -5.42
C MET A 1 -6.59 -19.32 -4.46
N PRO A 2 -5.59 -18.42 -4.44
CA PRO A 2 -5.67 -17.27 -3.55
C PRO A 2 -6.83 -16.38 -4.03
N GLU A 3 -7.72 -16.00 -3.11
CA GLU A 3 -8.85 -15.10 -3.36
C GLU A 3 -8.37 -13.86 -4.11
N GLY A 4 -9.07 -13.50 -5.19
CA GLY A 4 -8.71 -12.37 -6.03
C GLY A 4 -8.61 -11.10 -5.19
N VAL A 5 -7.39 -10.56 -5.09
CA VAL A 5 -7.15 -9.31 -4.35
C VAL A 5 -7.97 -8.21 -5.00
N LYS A 6 -9.01 -7.72 -4.29
CA LYS A 6 -9.88 -6.65 -4.77
C LYS A 6 -9.16 -5.32 -4.62
N THR A 7 -8.40 -4.95 -5.65
CA THR A 7 -7.69 -3.66 -5.70
C THR A 7 -8.64 -2.53 -6.09
N ARG A 8 -8.70 -1.47 -5.29
CA ARG A 8 -9.42 -0.23 -5.62
C ARG A 8 -8.41 0.78 -6.17
N ILE A 9 -8.76 1.46 -7.25
CA ILE A 9 -7.92 2.50 -7.87
C ILE A 9 -8.54 3.86 -7.56
N LEU A 10 -7.79 4.69 -6.82
CA LEU A 10 -8.17 6.06 -6.51
C LEU A 10 -7.38 7.01 -7.41
N LYS A 11 -8.08 7.76 -8.27
CA LYS A 11 -7.43 8.81 -9.07
C LYS A 11 -7.23 10.07 -8.22
N VAL A 12 -5.98 10.42 -7.98
CA VAL A 12 -5.55 11.56 -7.17
C VAL A 12 -4.67 12.46 -8.02
N ASP A 13 -4.84 13.78 -7.90
CA ASP A 13 -3.95 14.77 -8.50
C ASP A 13 -2.69 14.89 -7.62
N SER A 14 -1.50 14.78 -8.22
CA SER A 14 -0.23 14.79 -7.49
C SER A 14 0.18 16.16 -6.96
N LEU A 15 -0.32 17.25 -7.55
CA LEU A 15 -0.04 18.62 -7.13
C LEU A 15 -1.11 19.15 -6.18
N ARG A 16 -2.33 18.60 -6.25
CA ARG A 16 -3.48 18.99 -5.42
C ARG A 16 -4.28 17.75 -4.99
N PRO A 17 -3.75 16.95 -4.06
CA PRO A 17 -4.41 15.71 -3.67
C PRO A 17 -5.72 15.99 -2.93
N ASP A 18 -6.73 15.19 -3.26
CA ASP A 18 -8.02 15.19 -2.60
C ASP A 18 -7.90 14.54 -1.21
N LEU A 19 -8.14 15.32 -0.16
CA LEU A 19 -7.98 14.88 1.23
C LEU A 19 -8.88 13.69 1.58
N ASP A 20 -10.06 13.56 0.97
CA ASP A 20 -10.95 12.45 1.29
C ASP A 20 -10.43 11.13 0.71
N LYS A 21 -9.80 11.18 -0.47
CA LYS A 21 -9.10 10.02 -1.05
C LYS A 21 -7.85 9.64 -0.25
N LEU A 22 -7.13 10.62 0.27
CA LEU A 22 -5.99 10.38 1.15
C LEU A 22 -6.43 9.74 2.49
N ARG A 23 -7.54 10.21 3.07
CA ARG A 23 -8.13 9.61 4.28
C ARG A 23 -8.55 8.17 4.02
N GLU A 24 -9.18 7.89 2.88
CA GLU A 24 -9.54 6.52 2.51
C GLU A 24 -8.31 5.61 2.44
N ALA A 25 -7.22 6.06 1.80
CA ALA A 25 -5.96 5.32 1.74
C ALA A 25 -5.34 5.12 3.15
N ALA A 26 -5.38 6.14 4.00
CA ALA A 26 -4.89 6.04 5.38
C ALA A 26 -5.71 5.03 6.20
N GLU A 27 -7.03 4.97 6.03
CA GLU A 27 -7.87 3.96 6.67
C GLU A 27 -7.51 2.53 6.22
N VAL A 28 -7.19 2.33 4.94
CA VAL A 28 -6.74 1.03 4.44
C VAL A 28 -5.45 0.61 5.16
N ILE A 29 -4.48 1.52 5.28
CA ILE A 29 -3.24 1.26 6.04
C ILE A 29 -3.55 0.93 7.50
N GLY A 30 -4.38 1.74 8.17
CA GLY A 30 -4.75 1.54 9.58
C GLY A 30 -5.49 0.23 9.87
N ARG A 31 -6.17 -0.34 8.87
CA ARG A 31 -6.81 -1.68 8.96
C ARG A 31 -5.85 -2.83 8.61
N GLY A 32 -4.56 -2.57 8.43
CA GLY A 32 -3.54 -3.55 8.04
C GLY A 32 -3.60 -3.93 6.56
N GLY A 33 -4.21 -3.08 5.72
CA GLY A 33 -4.20 -3.19 4.27
C GLY A 33 -2.94 -2.60 3.65
N LEU A 34 -2.85 -2.69 2.31
CA LEU A 34 -1.72 -2.20 1.53
C LEU A 34 -2.18 -1.07 0.61
N VAL A 35 -1.33 -0.06 0.42
CA VAL A 35 -1.59 1.05 -0.49
C VAL A 35 -0.40 1.26 -1.40
N ALA A 36 -0.63 1.24 -2.71
CA ALA A 36 0.37 1.68 -3.69
C ALA A 36 0.20 3.19 -3.95
N PHE A 37 1.28 3.96 -3.91
CA PHE A 37 1.23 5.42 -4.06
C PHE A 37 2.42 5.96 -4.87
N PRO A 38 2.24 7.07 -5.63
CA PRO A 38 3.32 7.68 -6.38
C PRO A 38 4.31 8.42 -5.45
N THR A 39 5.60 8.39 -5.81
CA THR A 39 6.65 9.24 -5.21
C THR A 39 7.44 9.94 -6.30
N GLU A 40 8.44 10.74 -5.93
CA GLU A 40 9.32 11.42 -6.90
C GLU A 40 10.17 10.45 -7.74
N THR A 41 10.49 9.26 -7.22
CA THR A 41 11.35 8.27 -7.90
C THR A 41 10.54 7.13 -8.52
N VAL A 42 9.78 6.39 -7.69
CA VAL A 42 9.03 5.19 -8.10
C VAL A 42 7.73 5.05 -7.32
N TYR A 43 6.87 4.13 -7.72
CA TYR A 43 5.71 3.78 -6.91
C TYR A 43 6.13 3.02 -5.65
N GLY A 44 5.67 3.51 -4.50
CA GLY A 44 5.78 2.83 -3.21
C GLY A 44 4.63 1.86 -3.01
N LEU A 45 4.85 0.81 -2.20
CA LEU A 45 3.81 -0.02 -1.64
C LEU A 45 3.93 0.08 -0.11
N GLY A 46 3.00 0.77 0.53
CA GLY A 46 2.99 1.07 1.95
C GLY A 46 2.01 0.21 2.74
N ALA A 47 2.33 0.05 4.01
CA ALA A 47 1.52 -0.56 5.06
C ALA A 47 1.87 0.09 6.40
N ASP A 48 1.13 -0.23 7.45
CA ASP A 48 1.43 0.25 8.79
C ASP A 48 2.72 -0.40 9.31
N ALA A 49 3.76 0.41 9.52
CA ALA A 49 5.07 -0.05 10.00
C ALA A 49 5.04 -0.61 11.43
N GLY A 50 4.07 -0.19 12.25
CA GLY A 50 3.85 -0.75 13.59
C GLY A 50 3.13 -2.11 13.56
N ASN A 51 2.55 -2.48 12.42
CA ASN A 51 1.79 -3.71 12.26
C ASN A 51 2.60 -4.77 11.50
N ARG A 52 3.21 -5.67 12.26
CA ARG A 52 4.04 -6.77 11.71
C ARG A 52 3.32 -7.61 10.65
N GLU A 53 2.03 -7.89 10.81
CA GLU A 53 1.26 -8.67 9.83
C GLU A 53 1.08 -7.88 8.52
N ALA A 54 0.82 -6.58 8.61
CA ALA A 54 0.70 -5.71 7.43
C ALA A 54 2.03 -5.61 6.66
N VAL A 55 3.14 -5.52 7.37
CA VAL A 55 4.49 -5.58 6.78
C VAL A 55 4.73 -6.92 6.07
N MET A 56 4.38 -8.05 6.70
CA MET A 56 4.50 -9.37 6.06
C MET A 56 3.66 -9.49 4.78
N ARG A 57 2.51 -8.80 4.69
CA ARG A 57 1.69 -8.74 3.46
C ARG A 57 2.40 -8.01 2.32
N ILE A 58 3.20 -6.96 2.59
CA ILE A 58 4.04 -6.31 1.56
C ILE A 58 4.98 -7.35 0.94
N PHE A 59 5.71 -8.10 1.77
CA PHE A 59 6.66 -9.11 1.29
C PHE A 59 5.97 -10.21 0.48
N ARG A 60 4.82 -10.72 0.97
CA ARG A 60 4.02 -11.72 0.26
C ARG A 60 3.50 -11.20 -1.08
N SER A 61 3.01 -9.96 -1.13
CA SER A 61 2.42 -9.37 -2.35
C SER A 61 3.45 -9.08 -3.44
N LYS A 62 4.70 -8.81 -3.08
CA LYS A 62 5.80 -8.59 -4.05
C LYS A 62 6.44 -9.89 -4.55
N ASN A 63 6.04 -11.05 -4.01
CA ASN A 63 6.61 -12.37 -4.33
C ASN A 63 8.16 -12.37 -4.37
N ARG A 64 8.78 -11.54 -3.53
CA ARG A 64 10.24 -11.40 -3.42
C ARG A 64 10.72 -12.36 -2.33
N PRO A 65 11.81 -13.12 -2.56
CA PRO A 65 12.46 -13.86 -1.48
C PRO A 65 12.83 -12.89 -0.35
N ALA A 66 12.70 -13.36 0.90
CA ALA A 66 12.71 -12.56 2.13
C ALA A 66 14.03 -11.80 2.41
N ASP A 67 15.03 -11.94 1.55
CA ASP A 67 16.41 -11.52 1.78
C ASP A 67 16.78 -10.18 1.13
N ASN A 68 15.82 -9.38 0.65
CA ASN A 68 16.11 -8.07 0.06
C ASN A 68 15.44 -6.95 0.87
N PRO A 69 16.21 -6.13 1.62
CA PRO A 69 15.65 -5.11 2.50
C PRO A 69 14.96 -3.99 1.69
N LEU A 70 13.95 -3.39 2.33
CA LEU A 70 13.15 -2.27 1.81
C LEU A 70 13.92 -0.95 1.83
#